data_AF-A0A8K0U1V7-F1
#
_entry.id   AF-A0A8K0U1V7-F1
#
_cell.length_a   1.000
_cell.length_b   1.000
_cell.length_c   1.000
_cell.angle_alpha   90.00
_cell.angle_beta   90.00
_cell.angle_gamma   90.00
#
_symmetry.space_group_name_H-M   'P 1'
#
loop_
_entity.id
_entity.type
_entity.pdbx_description
1 polymer ?
#
loop_
_entity_poly.entity_id
_entity_poly.type
_entity_poly.pdbx_seq_one_letter_code
_entity_poly.pdbx_strand_id
1 'polypeptide(L)'
;MPDNISQRRPDVLPGWVRHTHPEGAPYFFHPGKRIFTDANASRLQKVMDIADGLLQKAAQLNLPLHADVELVIGLINHDDGRRDCLYYFVDHHQQLLFWVHAYKLSNIFANVRGVETPSHKKLAITTQYWTHLELYPDKRIVKAEHYEELKGILIHASSDTITSKTSVAPFDSDELTRMLDLMDKIEGMRHILYSRRQVVKLCDISGSIDKEHVYAVCVMARFMRLFNASKFINFYGQPGARLNADQSVYTTARKRRQAPSILIKVADVFMFGSPSTHAKELEKVWVDQSVNFPRWKGFIGRLSTEWGGFTIYSTVMLAVDVSFLAIPPLGGGNNSGPSGSQANNGIPTSQDVGAIIATYASILCVVGSLLVSVHLSDRVRGHEHSSAKEVVAMMVRSKQSMLGTDGLAIMYSLPYAFLVWGMLFFILALTMVMFANDDKVVLGTLGPAAVIVGILALWPLLGHRGYPTALFAFGKRIVA
;
A
#
# COMPACT_ATOMS: atom_id res chain seq x y z
N MET A 1 30.19 43.06 -21.54
CA MET A 1 30.81 42.73 -20.24
C MET A 1 29.83 41.85 -19.49
N PRO A 2 30.09 40.56 -19.30
CA PRO A 2 29.30 39.74 -18.40
C PRO A 2 29.82 39.98 -16.98
N ASP A 3 28.91 40.38 -16.10
CA ASP A 3 29.19 40.59 -14.69
C ASP A 3 29.81 39.35 -14.06
N ASN A 4 30.95 39.59 -13.43
CA ASN A 4 31.73 38.62 -12.70
C ASN A 4 30.96 38.22 -11.43
N ILE A 5 30.02 37.28 -11.56
CA ILE A 5 29.45 36.53 -10.43
C ILE A 5 30.55 35.60 -9.90
N SER A 6 31.62 36.20 -9.40
CA SER A 6 32.51 35.56 -8.46
C SER A 6 31.67 35.29 -7.22
N GLN A 7 31.28 34.04 -7.06
CA GLN A 7 30.63 33.52 -5.87
C GLN A 7 31.41 33.99 -4.64
N ARG A 8 30.92 35.02 -3.94
CA ARG A 8 31.26 35.22 -2.53
C ARG A 8 30.79 33.95 -1.82
N ARG A 9 31.67 32.96 -1.68
CA ARG A 9 31.44 31.85 -0.76
C ARG A 9 31.27 32.51 0.61
N PRO A 10 30.14 32.33 1.31
CA PRO A 10 30.02 32.81 2.67
C PRO A 10 31.19 32.23 3.46
N ASP A 11 31.92 33.07 4.20
CA ASP A 11 33.06 32.67 5.00
C ASP A 11 32.64 31.54 5.95
N VAL A 12 32.97 30.31 5.57
CA VAL A 12 32.72 29.13 6.38
C VAL A 12 33.75 29.17 7.51
N LEU A 13 33.30 28.97 8.75
CA LEU A 13 34.17 28.92 9.92
C LEU A 13 35.40 28.02 9.64
N PRO A 14 36.64 28.44 9.95
CA PRO A 14 37.83 27.66 9.65
C PRO A 14 37.73 26.22 10.17
N GLY A 15 38.12 25.25 9.35
CA GLY A 15 38.05 23.82 9.66
C GLY A 15 36.78 23.10 9.19
N TRP A 16 35.74 23.84 8.79
CA TRP A 16 34.52 23.27 8.22
C TRP A 16 34.53 23.26 6.70
N VAL A 17 34.03 22.18 6.12
CA VAL A 17 33.84 21.98 4.69
C VAL A 17 32.35 21.92 4.40
N ARG A 18 31.87 22.77 3.50
CA ARG A 18 30.48 22.74 3.03
C ARG A 18 30.35 21.68 1.93
N HIS A 19 29.36 20.81 2.09
CA HIS A 19 28.92 19.82 1.12
C HIS A 19 27.49 20.11 0.67
N THR A 20 27.09 19.51 -0.44
CA THR A 20 25.73 19.61 -0.97
C THR A 20 25.23 18.18 -1.19
N HIS A 21 24.20 17.81 -0.46
CA HIS A 21 23.55 16.52 -0.61
C HIS A 21 23.03 16.34 -2.05
N PRO A 22 22.99 15.12 -2.60
CA PRO A 22 22.39 14.87 -3.92
C PRO A 22 20.96 15.42 -4.12
N GLU A 23 20.20 15.60 -3.04
CA GLU A 23 18.86 16.23 -3.07
C GLU A 23 18.88 17.77 -2.99
N GLY A 24 20.06 18.39 -2.89
CA GLY A 24 20.27 19.83 -2.95
C GLY A 24 20.47 20.54 -1.60
N ALA A 25 20.19 19.89 -0.48
CA ALA A 25 20.37 20.49 0.84
C ALA A 25 21.87 20.63 1.22
N PRO A 26 22.32 21.80 1.70
CA PRO A 26 23.69 21.95 2.19
C PRO A 26 23.87 21.34 3.58
N TYR A 27 25.06 20.81 3.83
CA TYR A 27 25.48 20.40 5.17
C TYR A 27 26.98 20.67 5.35
N PHE A 28 27.46 20.61 6.58
CA PHE A 28 28.84 20.94 6.93
C PHE A 28 29.52 19.75 7.58
N PHE A 29 30.78 19.53 7.21
CA PHE A 29 31.64 18.48 7.74
C PHE A 29 32.92 19.09 8.31
N HIS A 30 33.33 18.71 9.51
CA HIS A 30 34.59 19.10 10.12
C HIS A 30 35.59 17.91 10.10
N PRO A 31 36.53 17.84 9.13
CA PRO A 31 37.38 16.66 8.95
C PRO A 31 38.22 16.28 10.17
N GLY A 32 38.77 17.27 10.88
CA GLY A 32 39.67 17.03 12.02
C GLY A 32 39.00 16.42 13.26
N LYS A 33 37.68 16.58 13.40
CA LYS A 33 36.90 16.05 14.54
C LYS A 33 35.80 15.07 14.09
N ARG A 34 35.68 14.85 12.76
CA ARG A 34 34.66 14.02 12.11
C ARG A 34 33.22 14.36 12.52
N ILE A 35 32.89 15.64 12.48
CA ILE A 35 31.56 16.14 12.87
C ILE A 35 30.76 16.52 11.63
N PHE A 36 29.52 16.06 11.54
CA PHE A 36 28.53 16.51 10.56
C PHE A 36 27.44 17.34 11.21
N THR A 37 26.93 18.33 10.47
CA THR A 37 25.76 19.12 10.88
C THR A 37 25.02 19.68 9.67
N ASP A 38 23.70 19.73 9.79
CA ASP A 38 22.78 20.42 8.89
C ASP A 38 22.49 21.86 9.35
N ALA A 39 23.13 22.32 10.43
CA ALA A 39 22.96 23.68 10.95
C ALA A 39 23.49 24.74 9.96
N ASN A 40 22.86 25.92 10.00
CA ASN A 40 23.34 27.08 9.25
C ASN A 40 24.79 27.44 9.60
N ALA A 41 25.53 27.94 8.61
CA ALA A 41 26.95 28.33 8.75
C ALA A 41 27.21 29.27 9.95
N SER A 42 26.27 30.17 10.25
CA SER A 42 26.37 31.10 11.39
C SER A 42 26.36 30.44 12.76
N ARG A 43 25.98 29.15 12.83
CA ARG A 43 25.85 28.39 14.09
C ARG A 43 26.95 27.34 14.27
N LEU A 44 27.92 27.26 13.37
CA LEU A 44 28.98 26.25 13.41
C LEU A 44 29.83 26.34 14.69
N GLN A 45 30.07 27.53 15.23
CA GLN A 45 30.78 27.68 16.50
C GLN A 45 30.02 26.98 17.65
N LYS A 46 28.70 27.19 17.73
CA LYS A 46 27.86 26.53 18.72
C LYS A 46 27.85 25.01 18.56
N VAL A 47 27.88 24.51 17.32
CA VAL A 47 28.01 23.07 17.06
C VAL A 47 29.33 22.53 17.60
N MET A 48 30.44 23.27 17.39
CA MET A 48 31.75 22.90 17.93
C MET A 48 31.77 22.84 19.45
N ASP A 49 31.20 23.84 20.13
CA ASP A 49 31.16 23.88 21.60
C ASP A 49 30.39 22.67 22.17
N ILE A 50 29.26 22.29 21.53
CA ILE A 50 28.48 21.10 21.91
C ILE A 50 29.27 19.82 21.61
N ALA A 51 29.92 19.74 20.45
CA ALA A 51 30.70 18.59 20.06
C ALA A 51 31.84 18.30 21.04
N ASP A 52 32.53 19.34 21.50
CA ASP A 52 33.64 19.20 22.46
C ASP A 52 33.16 18.63 23.80
N GLY A 53 32.01 19.09 24.30
CA GLY A 53 31.39 18.51 25.49
C GLY A 53 30.98 17.05 25.31
N LEU A 54 30.42 16.69 24.14
CA LEU A 54 30.01 15.31 23.84
C LEU A 54 31.20 14.37 23.68
N LEU A 55 32.27 14.81 22.98
CA LEU A 55 33.50 14.05 22.81
C LEU A 55 34.23 13.84 24.14
N GLN A 56 34.31 14.89 24.98
CA GLN A 56 34.86 14.77 26.33
C GLN A 56 34.08 13.76 27.18
N LYS A 57 32.75 13.81 27.12
CA LYS A 57 31.90 12.87 27.85
C LYS A 57 32.02 11.43 27.32
N ALA A 58 32.12 11.26 26.01
CA ALA A 58 32.36 9.94 25.40
C ALA A 58 33.70 9.35 25.87
N ALA A 59 34.75 10.18 25.96
CA ALA A 59 36.05 9.77 26.48
C ALA A 59 35.98 9.38 27.97
N GLN A 60 35.27 10.16 28.80
CA GLN A 60 35.07 9.84 30.22
C GLN A 60 34.34 8.50 30.43
N LEU A 61 33.41 8.16 29.54
CA LEU A 61 32.66 6.89 29.57
C LEU A 61 33.41 5.72 28.91
N ASN A 62 34.65 5.93 28.44
CA ASN A 62 35.46 4.96 27.70
C ASN A 62 34.70 4.36 26.49
N LEU A 63 33.91 5.18 25.79
CA LEU A 63 33.26 4.77 24.56
C LEU A 63 34.27 4.67 23.40
N PRO A 64 34.00 3.83 22.39
CA PRO A 64 34.88 3.70 21.24
C PRO A 64 34.92 5.05 20.48
N LEU A 65 36.08 5.72 20.53
CA LEU A 65 36.38 6.95 19.79
C LEU A 65 37.57 6.71 18.85
N HIS A 66 37.46 5.69 17.98
CA HIS A 66 38.48 5.42 16.96
C HIS A 66 38.25 6.27 15.70
N ALA A 67 39.17 6.15 14.73
CA ALA A 67 39.24 7.00 13.54
C ALA A 67 38.00 6.94 12.62
N ASP A 68 37.14 5.94 12.78
CA ASP A 68 35.94 5.70 11.96
C ASP A 68 34.64 5.97 12.72
N VAL A 69 34.75 6.65 13.86
CA VAL A 69 33.58 7.16 14.59
C VAL A 69 33.28 8.57 14.14
N GLU A 70 32.00 8.83 13.88
CA GLU A 70 31.50 10.13 13.44
C GLU A 70 30.47 10.67 14.42
N LEU A 71 30.42 11.99 14.56
CA LEU A 71 29.44 12.67 15.40
C LEU A 71 28.53 13.54 14.52
N VAL A 72 27.23 13.36 14.65
CA VAL A 72 26.25 14.22 13.98
C VAL A 72 25.55 15.08 15.01
N ILE A 73 25.44 16.39 14.76
CA ILE A 73 24.72 17.33 15.63
C ILE A 73 23.74 18.14 14.79
N GLY A 74 22.45 18.05 15.16
CA GLY A 74 21.38 18.93 14.67
C GLY A 74 20.95 19.90 15.76
N LEU A 75 20.67 21.15 15.38
CA LEU A 75 20.21 22.18 16.32
C LEU A 75 18.71 22.40 16.18
N ILE A 76 17.94 22.19 17.25
CA ILE A 76 16.51 22.50 17.26
C ILE A 76 16.33 23.97 17.66
N ASN A 77 15.45 24.67 16.94
CA ASN A 77 14.94 25.96 17.37
C ASN A 77 13.58 25.70 18.04
N HIS A 78 13.45 26.03 19.32
CA HIS A 78 12.14 26.08 19.97
C HIS A 78 11.65 27.52 20.04
N ASP A 79 10.34 27.70 19.84
CA ASP A 79 9.67 29.00 19.96
C ASP A 79 9.69 29.54 21.40
N ASP A 80 9.88 28.67 22.40
CA ASP A 80 9.96 29.02 23.83
C ASP A 80 11.37 29.41 24.30
N GLY A 81 12.34 29.51 23.38
CA GLY A 81 13.73 29.85 23.68
C GLY A 81 14.55 28.72 24.30
N ARG A 82 13.97 27.52 24.51
CA ARG A 82 14.75 26.32 24.88
C ARG A 82 15.65 25.90 23.73
N ARG A 83 16.82 25.40 24.08
CA ARG A 83 17.90 25.10 23.14
C ARG A 83 18.24 23.63 23.25
N ASP A 84 17.41 22.79 22.63
CA ASP A 84 17.74 21.37 22.52
C ASP A 84 18.58 21.13 21.27
N CYS A 85 19.54 20.22 21.39
CA CYS A 85 20.28 19.67 20.26
C CYS A 85 19.96 18.19 20.13
N LEU A 86 19.84 17.73 18.89
CA LEU A 86 19.82 16.32 18.56
C LEU A 86 21.25 15.92 18.20
N TYR A 87 21.68 14.76 18.64
CA TYR A 87 22.96 14.22 18.23
C TYR A 87 22.92 12.70 18.22
N TYR A 88 23.87 12.10 17.51
CA TYR A 88 24.18 10.68 17.61
C TYR A 88 25.62 10.45 17.17
N PHE A 89 26.22 9.40 17.72
CA PHE A 89 27.49 8.87 17.23
C PHE A 89 27.23 7.71 16.27
N VAL A 90 28.12 7.53 15.30
CA VAL A 90 28.10 6.45 14.33
C VAL A 90 29.40 5.68 14.41
N ASP A 91 29.32 4.36 14.51
CA ASP A 91 30.46 3.46 14.40
C ASP A 91 30.35 2.68 13.08
N HIS A 92 31.27 2.94 12.14
CA HIS A 92 31.32 2.27 10.84
C HIS A 92 31.86 0.84 10.88
N HIS A 93 32.59 0.44 11.93
CA HIS A 93 33.02 -0.95 12.11
C HIS A 93 31.85 -1.83 12.53
N GLN A 94 31.06 -1.34 13.48
CA GLN A 94 29.91 -2.09 14.01
C GLN A 94 28.60 -1.84 13.24
N GLN A 95 28.60 -0.85 12.33
CA GLN A 95 27.44 -0.41 11.54
C GLN A 95 26.22 -0.07 12.42
N LEU A 96 26.47 0.73 13.46
CA LEU A 96 25.44 1.11 14.44
C LEU A 96 25.56 2.56 14.89
N LEU A 97 24.49 3.04 15.53
CA LEU A 97 24.44 4.33 16.19
C LEU A 97 24.47 4.14 17.71
N PHE A 98 25.10 5.09 18.40
CA PHE A 98 25.11 5.13 19.86
C PHE A 98 25.03 6.57 20.40
N TRP A 99 24.76 6.67 21.70
CA TRP A 99 24.61 7.94 22.41
C TRP A 99 25.39 7.89 23.72
N VAL A 100 26.00 9.00 24.12
CA VAL A 100 26.64 9.14 25.44
C VAL A 100 25.60 9.27 26.56
N HIS A 101 24.39 9.71 26.21
CA HIS A 101 23.25 9.82 27.13
C HIS A 101 22.30 8.63 26.92
N ALA A 102 21.60 8.22 27.98
CA ALA A 102 20.58 7.19 27.89
C ALA A 102 19.52 7.56 26.84
N TYR A 103 19.37 6.71 25.81
CA TYR A 103 18.45 6.93 24.71
C TYR A 103 17.35 5.87 24.70
N LYS A 104 16.10 6.31 24.59
CA LYS A 104 14.95 5.40 24.54
C LYS A 104 14.79 4.83 23.12
N LEU A 105 15.35 3.65 22.88
CA LEU A 105 15.30 2.96 21.57
C LEU A 105 13.89 2.75 21.03
N SER A 106 12.84 2.75 21.87
CA SER A 106 11.45 2.66 21.38
C SER A 106 11.10 3.76 20.37
N ASN A 107 11.80 4.90 20.41
CA ASN A 107 11.57 6.02 19.50
C ASN A 107 11.93 5.67 18.05
N ILE A 108 12.82 4.69 17.82
CA ILE A 108 13.22 4.24 16.47
C ILE A 108 12.52 2.95 16.02
N PHE A 109 11.57 2.41 16.80
CA PHE A 109 10.89 1.15 16.48
C PHE A 109 9.65 1.30 15.60
N ALA A 110 9.34 2.48 15.08
CA ALA A 110 8.26 2.69 14.08
C ALA A 110 6.93 1.97 14.43
N ASN A 111 6.51 2.01 15.69
CA ASN A 111 5.31 1.34 16.25
C ASN A 111 5.31 -0.21 16.24
N VAL A 112 6.45 -0.85 15.98
CA VAL A 112 6.64 -2.29 16.17
C VAL A 112 6.64 -2.60 17.67
N ARG A 113 5.81 -3.56 18.09
CA ARG A 113 5.64 -3.96 19.50
C ARG A 113 6.34 -5.29 19.75
N GLY A 114 6.69 -5.59 21.00
CA GLY A 114 7.33 -6.88 21.35
C GLY A 114 8.79 -7.02 20.89
N VAL A 115 9.49 -5.89 20.73
CA VAL A 115 10.92 -5.86 20.37
C VAL A 115 11.76 -6.05 21.65
N GLU A 116 12.09 -7.31 21.95
CA GLU A 116 12.80 -7.65 23.19
C GLU A 116 14.27 -8.00 22.94
N THR A 117 14.53 -8.83 21.92
CA THR A 117 15.86 -9.40 21.68
C THR A 117 16.86 -8.37 21.12
N PRO A 118 18.14 -8.43 21.53
CA PRO A 118 19.18 -7.54 20.98
C PRO A 118 19.36 -7.66 19.47
N SER A 119 19.23 -8.88 18.92
CA SER A 119 19.33 -9.12 17.48
C SER A 119 18.23 -8.40 16.69
N HIS A 120 17.00 -8.33 17.22
CA HIS A 120 15.92 -7.58 16.58
C HIS A 120 16.13 -6.06 16.69
N LYS A 121 16.59 -5.58 17.85
CA LYS A 121 16.94 -4.17 18.06
C LYS A 121 18.06 -3.72 17.11
N LYS A 122 19.04 -4.60 16.84
CA LYS A 122 20.13 -4.32 15.89
C LYS A 122 19.60 -3.95 14.51
N LEU A 123 18.55 -4.61 14.01
CA LEU A 123 17.95 -4.28 12.71
C LEU A 123 17.40 -2.84 12.64
N ALA A 124 16.75 -2.36 13.72
CA ALA A 124 16.29 -0.98 13.79
C ALA A 124 17.47 0.02 13.80
N ILE A 125 18.53 -0.29 14.54
CA ILE A 125 19.72 0.57 14.62
C ILE A 125 20.48 0.58 13.28
N THR A 126 20.65 -0.58 12.64
CA THR A 126 21.26 -0.69 11.31
C THR A 126 20.43 0.06 10.25
N THR A 127 19.10 0.09 10.38
CA THR A 127 18.26 0.95 9.53
C THR A 127 18.61 2.43 9.68
N GLN A 128 18.88 2.89 10.92
CA GLN A 128 19.35 4.26 11.16
C GLN A 128 20.78 4.49 10.64
N TYR A 129 21.65 3.49 10.70
CA TYR A 129 22.99 3.54 10.11
C TYR A 129 22.94 3.79 8.60
N TRP A 130 22.10 3.04 7.88
CA TRP A 130 21.89 3.28 6.44
C TRP A 130 21.24 4.63 6.16
N THR A 131 20.37 5.11 7.06
CA THR A 131 19.82 6.47 6.97
C THR A 131 20.92 7.52 7.09
N HIS A 132 21.87 7.33 7.99
CA HIS A 132 23.01 8.23 8.13
C HIS A 132 23.88 8.27 6.86
N LEU A 133 24.17 7.11 6.26
CA LEU A 133 24.91 7.05 4.99
C LEU A 133 24.15 7.69 3.82
N GLU A 134 22.82 7.58 3.82
CA GLU A 134 21.97 8.28 2.85
C GLU A 134 22.05 9.79 3.03
N LEU A 135 21.99 10.29 4.28
CA LEU A 135 22.00 11.73 4.60
C LEU A 135 23.36 12.42 4.40
N TYR A 136 24.46 11.69 4.62
CA TYR A 136 25.83 12.23 4.53
C TYR A 136 26.72 11.38 3.61
N PRO A 137 26.45 11.32 2.29
CA PRO A 137 27.12 10.40 1.37
C PRO A 137 28.50 10.88 0.89
N ASP A 138 28.85 12.16 1.08
CA ASP A 138 30.13 12.72 0.60
C ASP A 138 31.37 12.02 1.20
N LYS A 139 32.43 11.90 0.39
CA LYS A 139 33.73 11.29 0.74
C LYS A 139 33.63 9.84 1.20
N ARG A 140 32.62 9.10 0.73
CA ARG A 140 32.43 7.69 1.05
C ARG A 140 32.71 6.81 -0.17
N ILE A 141 33.33 5.68 0.11
CA ILE A 141 33.63 4.63 -0.87
C ILE A 141 32.45 3.68 -0.96
N VAL A 142 32.09 3.29 -2.19
CA VAL A 142 31.14 2.20 -2.43
C VAL A 142 31.83 0.87 -2.15
N LYS A 143 31.63 0.31 -0.96
CA LYS A 143 32.28 -0.94 -0.60
C LYS A 143 31.69 -2.12 -1.38
N ALA A 144 32.54 -2.97 -1.95
CA ALA A 144 32.13 -4.19 -2.64
C ALA A 144 31.24 -5.10 -1.77
N GLU A 145 31.53 -5.22 -0.47
CA GLU A 145 30.74 -6.01 0.48
C GLU A 145 29.26 -5.60 0.52
N HIS A 146 28.99 -4.30 0.57
CA HIS A 146 27.64 -3.76 0.64
C HIS A 146 26.91 -3.88 -0.69
N TYR A 147 27.65 -3.78 -1.80
CA TYR A 147 27.12 -3.95 -3.14
C TYR A 147 26.63 -5.39 -3.35
N GLU A 148 27.47 -6.38 -3.05
CA GLU A 148 27.14 -7.79 -3.19
C GLU A 148 26.00 -8.20 -2.25
N GLU A 149 26.00 -7.73 -1.00
CA GLU A 149 24.89 -7.98 -0.07
C GLU A 149 23.56 -7.45 -0.62
N LEU A 150 23.54 -6.19 -1.08
CA LEU A 150 22.32 -5.58 -1.60
C LEU A 150 21.84 -6.27 -2.89
N LYS A 151 22.76 -6.63 -3.79
CA LYS A 151 22.45 -7.37 -5.02
C LYS A 151 21.85 -8.74 -4.69
N GLY A 152 22.42 -9.46 -3.72
CA GLY A 152 21.87 -10.74 -3.23
C GLY A 152 20.47 -10.60 -2.61
N ILE A 153 20.24 -9.54 -1.81
CA ILE A 153 18.92 -9.23 -1.25
C ILE A 153 17.90 -8.99 -2.35
N LEU A 154 18.24 -8.22 -3.38
CA LEU A 154 17.35 -7.92 -4.50
C LEU A 154 17.02 -9.18 -5.31
N ILE A 155 18.01 -10.01 -5.64
CA ILE A 155 17.79 -11.29 -6.35
C ILE A 155 16.85 -12.20 -5.55
N HIS A 156 17.08 -12.34 -4.25
CA HIS A 156 16.19 -13.12 -3.38
C HIS A 156 14.78 -12.54 -3.35
N ALA A 157 14.63 -11.22 -3.19
CA ALA A 157 13.32 -10.56 -3.16
C ALA A 157 12.55 -10.71 -4.49
N SER A 158 13.25 -10.64 -5.64
CA SER A 158 12.66 -10.90 -6.95
C SER A 158 12.18 -12.34 -7.05
N SER A 159 13.00 -13.29 -6.61
CA SER A 159 12.65 -14.71 -6.62
C SER A 159 11.43 -15.00 -5.74
N ASP A 160 11.36 -14.42 -4.54
CA ASP A 160 10.23 -14.55 -3.63
C ASP A 160 8.95 -13.94 -4.21
N THR A 161 9.02 -12.74 -4.80
CA THR A 161 7.85 -12.09 -5.44
C THR A 161 7.31 -12.92 -6.61
N ILE A 162 8.17 -13.59 -7.37
CA ILE A 162 7.77 -14.44 -8.50
C ILE A 162 7.17 -15.76 -8.00
N THR A 163 7.78 -16.37 -6.98
CA THR A 163 7.43 -17.73 -6.53
C THR A 163 6.36 -17.76 -5.44
N SER A 164 6.12 -16.65 -4.75
CA SER A 164 5.22 -16.55 -3.60
C SER A 164 4.14 -15.48 -3.81
N LYS A 165 2.87 -15.91 -3.74
CA LYS A 165 1.71 -14.99 -3.73
C LYS A 165 1.62 -14.13 -2.47
N THR A 166 2.38 -14.49 -1.44
CA THR A 166 2.34 -13.88 -0.11
C THR A 166 3.69 -13.29 0.30
N SER A 167 4.55 -12.96 -0.67
CA SER A 167 5.86 -12.35 -0.44
C SER A 167 5.80 -11.18 0.54
N VAL A 168 6.83 -11.09 1.38
CA VAL A 168 7.07 -9.98 2.32
C VAL A 168 7.96 -8.89 1.73
N ALA A 169 8.35 -9.02 0.45
CA ALA A 169 9.16 -8.04 -0.25
C ALA A 169 8.45 -6.66 -0.25
N PRO A 170 9.19 -5.56 0.00
CA PRO A 170 8.59 -4.23 0.09
C PRO A 170 8.23 -3.61 -1.27
N PHE A 171 8.67 -4.20 -2.38
CA PHE A 171 8.52 -3.69 -3.75
C PHE A 171 7.89 -4.75 -4.67
N ASP A 172 7.25 -4.30 -5.75
CA ASP A 172 6.70 -5.21 -6.76
C ASP A 172 7.80 -5.75 -7.71
N SER A 173 7.44 -6.73 -8.55
CA SER A 173 8.42 -7.39 -9.44
C SER A 173 9.08 -6.39 -10.41
N ASP A 174 8.33 -5.41 -10.92
CA ASP A 174 8.83 -4.43 -11.88
C ASP A 174 9.79 -3.45 -11.20
N GLU A 175 9.45 -3.02 -9.98
CA GLU A 175 10.30 -2.19 -9.14
C GLU A 175 11.60 -2.91 -8.79
N LEU A 176 11.55 -4.18 -8.39
CA LEU A 176 12.74 -4.97 -8.07
C LEU A 176 13.66 -5.16 -9.28
N THR A 177 13.10 -5.40 -10.48
CA THR A 177 13.88 -5.45 -11.73
C THR A 177 14.55 -4.11 -12.01
N ARG A 178 13.84 -2.99 -11.89
CA ARG A 178 14.43 -1.65 -12.07
C ARG A 178 15.52 -1.36 -11.03
N MET A 179 15.37 -1.83 -9.79
CA MET A 179 16.40 -1.69 -8.76
C MET A 179 17.65 -2.52 -9.09
N LEU A 180 17.49 -3.73 -9.62
CA LEU A 180 18.61 -4.56 -10.11
C LEU A 180 19.34 -3.88 -11.27
N ASP A 181 18.62 -3.32 -12.24
CA ASP A 181 19.21 -2.58 -13.35
C ASP A 181 20.04 -1.38 -12.88
N LEU A 182 19.61 -0.70 -11.80
CA LEU A 182 20.38 0.38 -11.19
C LEU A 182 21.66 -0.14 -10.52
N MET A 183 21.60 -1.30 -9.86
CA MET A 183 22.78 -1.93 -9.29
C MET A 183 23.80 -2.32 -10.36
N ASP A 184 23.35 -2.92 -11.47
CA ASP A 184 24.23 -3.28 -12.60
C ASP A 184 24.90 -2.05 -13.23
N LYS A 185 24.21 -0.90 -13.25
CA LYS A 185 24.81 0.38 -13.68
C LYS A 185 25.85 0.91 -12.70
N ILE A 186 25.68 0.68 -11.39
CA ILE A 186 26.66 1.07 -10.34
C ILE A 186 27.94 0.23 -10.46
N GLU A 187 27.83 -1.07 -10.77
CA GLU A 187 28.98 -1.96 -11.05
C GLU A 187 29.78 -1.53 -12.29
N GLY A 188 29.17 -0.74 -13.18
CA GLY A 188 29.72 -0.48 -14.50
C GLY A 188 29.54 -1.71 -15.38
N MET A 189 29.32 -1.51 -16.67
CA MET A 189 28.99 -2.58 -17.62
C MET A 189 30.13 -3.60 -17.70
N ARG A 190 30.10 -4.63 -16.85
CA ARG A 190 31.04 -5.74 -16.77
C ARG A 190 30.78 -6.71 -17.93
N HIS A 191 30.84 -6.24 -19.17
CA HIS A 191 30.89 -7.12 -20.32
C HIS A 191 32.31 -7.65 -20.43
N ILE A 192 32.58 -8.76 -19.72
CA ILE A 192 33.75 -9.60 -19.97
C ILE A 192 33.53 -10.22 -21.35
N LEU A 193 34.00 -9.55 -22.40
CA LEU A 193 34.21 -10.19 -23.69
C LEU A 193 35.38 -11.15 -23.50
N TYR A 194 35.07 -12.44 -23.34
CA TYR A 194 36.04 -13.50 -23.59
C TYR A 194 36.43 -13.45 -25.08
N SER A 195 37.39 -12.60 -25.45
CA SER A 195 38.09 -12.75 -26.72
C SER A 195 39.30 -13.63 -26.50
N ARG A 196 39.27 -14.84 -27.05
CA ARG A 196 40.34 -15.86 -26.92
C ARG A 196 41.62 -15.50 -27.67
N ARG A 197 41.74 -14.32 -28.27
CA ARG A 197 42.96 -13.82 -28.93
C ARG A 197 42.82 -12.31 -29.08
N GLN A 198 43.93 -11.62 -28.83
CA GLN A 198 44.17 -10.19 -29.06
C GLN A 198 43.86 -9.27 -27.87
N VAL A 199 44.94 -8.69 -27.35
CA VAL A 199 44.97 -7.64 -26.32
C VAL A 199 44.33 -6.39 -26.90
N VAL A 200 43.06 -6.16 -26.56
CA VAL A 200 42.41 -4.86 -26.74
C VAL A 200 42.52 -4.14 -25.40
N LYS A 201 43.13 -2.95 -25.43
CA LYS A 201 43.23 -2.03 -24.30
C LYS A 201 41.81 -1.78 -23.78
N LEU A 202 41.48 -2.35 -22.62
CA LEU A 202 40.20 -2.10 -21.94
C LEU A 202 40.11 -0.58 -21.72
N CYS A 203 39.20 0.06 -22.42
CA CYS A 203 38.63 1.31 -21.95
C CYS A 203 37.79 0.91 -20.74
N ASP A 204 38.42 0.84 -19.57
CA ASP A 204 37.78 0.59 -18.29
C ASP A 204 36.70 1.68 -18.09
N ILE A 205 35.44 1.38 -18.44
CA ILE A 205 34.28 2.07 -17.88
C ILE A 205 34.18 1.55 -16.45
N SER A 206 35.17 1.94 -15.65
CA SER A 206 35.42 1.35 -14.35
C SER A 206 34.27 1.80 -13.44
N GLY A 207 33.48 0.84 -12.99
CA GLY A 207 32.32 1.07 -12.11
C GLY A 207 32.63 1.86 -10.86
N SER A 208 31.58 2.11 -10.08
CA SER A 208 31.68 2.91 -8.86
C SER A 208 32.22 2.12 -7.66
N ILE A 209 32.33 0.79 -7.77
CA ILE A 209 32.78 -0.10 -6.70
C ILE A 209 34.23 0.22 -6.31
N ASP A 210 34.49 0.24 -5.01
CA ASP A 210 35.76 0.56 -4.36
C ASP A 210 36.30 1.98 -4.68
N LYS A 211 35.40 2.87 -5.13
CA LYS A 211 35.69 4.28 -5.35
C LYS A 211 34.77 5.19 -4.58
N GLU A 212 35.24 6.43 -4.36
CA GLU A 212 34.38 7.50 -3.87
C GLU A 212 33.35 7.86 -4.93
N HIS A 213 32.06 7.65 -4.62
CA HIS A 213 30.97 7.97 -5.53
C HIS A 213 29.69 8.32 -4.78
N VAL A 214 29.51 9.60 -4.49
CA VAL A 214 28.44 10.16 -3.63
C VAL A 214 27.05 9.66 -4.02
N TYR A 215 26.70 9.72 -5.31
CA TYR A 215 25.38 9.30 -5.79
C TYR A 215 25.13 7.80 -5.65
N ALA A 216 26.18 6.97 -5.81
CA ALA A 216 26.04 5.52 -5.71
C ALA A 216 25.89 5.09 -4.25
N VAL A 217 26.65 5.73 -3.35
CA VAL A 217 26.48 5.57 -1.90
C VAL A 217 25.06 5.94 -1.47
N CYS A 218 24.52 7.07 -1.95
CA CYS A 218 23.16 7.49 -1.61
C CYS A 218 22.11 6.45 -2.07
N VAL A 219 22.21 5.97 -3.32
CA VAL A 219 21.30 4.93 -3.86
C VAL A 219 21.38 3.63 -3.05
N MET A 220 22.59 3.13 -2.80
CA MET A 220 22.79 1.89 -2.05
C MET A 220 22.32 2.01 -0.61
N ALA A 221 22.64 3.13 0.06
CA ALA A 221 22.20 3.38 1.41
C ALA A 221 20.67 3.44 1.52
N ARG A 222 20.01 4.11 0.56
CA ARG A 222 18.55 4.16 0.47
C ARG A 222 17.94 2.76 0.31
N PHE A 223 18.47 1.94 -0.59
CA PHE A 223 17.95 0.59 -0.79
C PHE A 223 18.20 -0.32 0.42
N MET A 224 19.41 -0.31 0.98
CA MET A 224 19.73 -1.05 2.20
C MET A 224 18.86 -0.64 3.39
N ARG A 225 18.58 0.66 3.54
CA ARG A 225 17.64 1.16 4.56
C ARG A 225 16.25 0.58 4.37
N LEU A 226 15.70 0.62 3.16
CA LEU A 226 14.34 0.14 2.88
C LEU A 226 14.19 -1.37 3.15
N PHE A 227 15.17 -2.18 2.75
CA PHE A 227 15.17 -3.61 3.06
C PHE A 227 15.39 -3.91 4.54
N ASN A 228 16.29 -3.19 5.23
CA ASN A 228 16.49 -3.38 6.67
C ASN A 228 15.27 -2.96 7.49
N ALA A 229 14.56 -1.90 7.08
CA ALA A 229 13.28 -1.52 7.68
C ALA A 229 12.23 -2.64 7.50
N SER A 230 12.15 -3.24 6.31
CA SER A 230 11.27 -4.38 6.06
C SER A 230 11.64 -5.60 6.92
N LYS A 231 12.93 -5.95 7.02
CA LYS A 231 13.44 -7.01 7.90
C LYS A 231 13.04 -6.77 9.36
N PHE A 232 13.17 -5.53 9.84
CA PHE A 232 12.79 -5.16 11.20
C PHE A 232 11.28 -5.34 11.47
N ILE A 233 10.42 -4.81 10.59
CA ILE A 233 8.96 -4.91 10.74
C ILE A 233 8.47 -6.37 10.68
N ASN A 234 9.15 -7.21 9.89
CA ASN A 234 8.81 -8.63 9.72
C ASN A 234 9.50 -9.56 10.73
N PHE A 235 10.14 -9.04 11.78
CA PHE A 235 10.80 -9.84 12.83
C PHE A 235 11.85 -10.80 12.27
N TYR A 236 12.60 -10.35 11.27
CA TYR A 236 13.63 -11.17 10.60
C TYR A 236 14.65 -11.72 11.61
N GLY A 237 14.99 -13.00 11.48
CA GLY A 237 15.91 -13.70 12.37
C GLY A 237 15.34 -14.01 13.77
N GLN A 238 14.05 -13.77 14.02
CA GLN A 238 13.38 -14.14 15.27
C GLN A 238 12.53 -15.41 15.10
N PRO A 239 12.26 -16.18 16.17
CA PRO A 239 11.40 -17.37 16.10
C PRO A 239 9.97 -17.09 15.60
N GLY A 240 9.48 -15.86 15.74
CA GLY A 240 8.16 -15.41 15.29
C GLY A 240 8.17 -14.60 13.99
N ALA A 241 9.19 -14.76 13.15
CA ALA A 241 9.32 -14.00 11.90
C ALA A 241 8.07 -14.12 11.00
N ARG A 242 7.67 -13.00 10.39
CA ARG A 242 6.63 -12.99 9.36
C ARG A 242 7.21 -13.52 8.05
N LEU A 243 6.73 -14.69 7.62
CA LEU A 243 7.13 -15.30 6.34
C LEU A 243 6.12 -15.04 5.22
N ASN A 244 4.87 -14.74 5.59
CA ASN A 244 3.81 -14.39 4.65
C ASN A 244 3.25 -13.02 5.01
N ALA A 245 3.08 -12.13 4.03
CA ALA A 245 2.60 -10.77 4.29
C ALA A 245 1.17 -10.69 4.86
N ASP A 246 0.36 -11.75 4.72
CA ASP A 246 -0.98 -11.87 5.33
C ASP A 246 -0.96 -12.45 6.76
N GLN A 247 0.21 -12.88 7.25
CA GLN A 247 0.37 -13.48 8.58
C GLN A 247 0.60 -12.41 9.65
N SER A 248 -0.23 -12.43 10.70
CA SER A 248 0.00 -11.63 11.91
C SER A 248 1.11 -12.24 12.77
N VAL A 249 2.01 -11.39 13.26
CA VAL A 249 3.05 -11.76 14.24
C VAL A 249 2.47 -11.80 15.67
N TYR A 250 1.37 -11.09 15.92
CA TYR A 250 0.77 -10.98 17.25
C TYR A 250 -0.34 -12.04 17.46
N THR A 251 -0.08 -13.00 18.34
CA THR A 251 -1.01 -14.11 18.67
C THR A 251 -2.40 -13.65 19.09
N THR A 252 -2.51 -12.56 19.86
CA THR A 252 -3.79 -11.98 20.29
C THR A 252 -4.60 -11.39 19.13
N ALA A 253 -3.94 -10.83 18.12
CA ALA A 253 -4.60 -10.31 16.93
C ALA A 253 -5.14 -11.45 16.05
N ARG A 254 -4.43 -12.59 16.00
CA ARG A 254 -4.85 -13.79 15.26
C ARG A 254 -6.19 -14.34 15.75
N LYS A 255 -6.42 -14.41 17.07
CA LYS A 255 -7.69 -14.89 17.64
C LYS A 255 -8.87 -13.95 17.37
N ARG A 256 -8.64 -12.63 17.40
CA ARG A 256 -9.70 -11.63 17.17
C ARG A 256 -10.17 -11.59 15.71
N ARG A 257 -9.27 -11.83 14.75
CA ARG A 257 -9.58 -11.89 13.31
C ARG A 257 -10.43 -13.09 12.88
N GLN A 258 -10.40 -14.17 13.65
CA GLN A 258 -11.12 -15.39 13.26
C GLN A 258 -12.64 -15.29 13.49
N ALA A 259 -13.12 -14.32 14.26
CA ALA A 259 -14.54 -14.14 14.54
C ALA A 259 -15.09 -12.91 13.79
N PRO A 260 -15.99 -13.07 12.80
CA PRO A 260 -16.61 -11.93 12.14
C PRO A 260 -17.44 -11.13 13.16
N SER A 261 -17.30 -9.80 13.10
CA SER A 261 -18.06 -8.90 13.95
C SER A 261 -19.56 -9.03 13.71
N ILE A 262 -20.36 -8.72 14.72
CA ILE A 262 -21.84 -8.76 14.61
C ILE A 262 -22.30 -7.83 13.48
N LEU A 263 -21.65 -6.69 13.31
CA LEU A 263 -21.92 -5.73 12.25
C LEU A 263 -21.71 -6.34 10.85
N ILE A 264 -20.61 -7.04 10.60
CA ILE A 264 -20.37 -7.75 9.33
C ILE A 264 -21.43 -8.84 9.13
N LYS A 265 -21.79 -9.60 10.17
CA LYS A 265 -22.81 -10.66 10.04
C LYS A 265 -24.17 -10.10 9.64
N VAL A 266 -24.59 -8.98 10.21
CA VAL A 266 -25.85 -8.32 9.84
C VAL A 266 -25.77 -7.77 8.42
N ALA A 267 -24.68 -7.07 8.08
CA ALA A 267 -24.47 -6.53 6.74
C ALA A 267 -24.42 -7.63 5.66
N ASP A 268 -23.80 -8.78 5.95
CA ASP A 268 -23.71 -9.92 5.04
C ASP A 268 -25.09 -10.45 4.61
N VAL A 269 -26.10 -10.39 5.49
CA VAL A 269 -27.47 -10.81 5.16
C VAL A 269 -28.07 -9.89 4.09
N PHE A 270 -27.90 -8.57 4.24
CA PHE A 270 -28.45 -7.59 3.31
C PHE A 270 -27.61 -7.43 2.03
N MET A 271 -26.32 -7.77 2.09
CA MET A 271 -25.35 -7.51 1.02
C MET A 271 -24.77 -8.81 0.43
N PHE A 272 -25.50 -9.92 0.59
CA PHE A 272 -25.22 -11.21 -0.05
C PHE A 272 -23.81 -11.76 0.22
N GLY A 273 -23.27 -11.54 1.43
CA GLY A 273 -21.93 -12.01 1.83
C GLY A 273 -20.74 -11.26 1.20
N SER A 274 -20.99 -10.17 0.48
CA SER A 274 -19.92 -9.31 -0.05
C SER A 274 -19.09 -8.62 1.05
N PRO A 275 -19.67 -8.08 2.16
CA PRO A 275 -18.90 -7.45 3.23
C PRO A 275 -17.85 -8.38 3.86
N SER A 276 -18.19 -9.63 4.18
CA SER A 276 -17.21 -10.59 4.72
C SER A 276 -16.12 -10.95 3.73
N THR A 277 -16.42 -10.97 2.42
CA THR A 277 -15.43 -11.20 1.38
C THR A 277 -14.42 -10.05 1.32
N HIS A 278 -14.89 -8.81 1.28
CA HIS A 278 -14.01 -7.64 1.30
C HIS A 278 -13.28 -7.49 2.63
N ALA A 279 -13.90 -7.82 3.76
CA ALA A 279 -13.22 -7.81 5.07
C ALA A 279 -12.05 -8.80 5.10
N LYS A 280 -12.24 -10.02 4.60
CA LYS A 280 -11.16 -11.02 4.49
C LYS A 280 -10.03 -10.56 3.57
N GLU A 281 -10.35 -9.96 2.43
CA GLU A 281 -9.32 -9.43 1.52
C GLU A 281 -8.58 -8.23 2.15
N LEU A 282 -9.30 -7.35 2.84
CA LEU A 282 -8.72 -6.21 3.55
C LEU A 282 -7.78 -6.68 4.68
N GLU A 283 -8.16 -7.72 5.42
CA GLU A 283 -7.33 -8.32 6.47
C GLU A 283 -6.02 -8.92 5.94
N LYS A 284 -6.01 -9.43 4.70
CA LYS A 284 -4.79 -9.97 4.04
C LYS A 284 -3.81 -8.88 3.62
N VAL A 285 -4.31 -7.67 3.36
CA VAL A 285 -3.48 -6.54 2.89
C VAL A 285 -3.04 -5.63 4.05
N TRP A 286 -3.91 -5.46 5.04
CA TRP A 286 -3.65 -4.66 6.24
C TRP A 286 -3.35 -5.56 7.44
N VAL A 287 -2.08 -5.87 7.66
CA VAL A 287 -1.64 -6.78 8.74
C VAL A 287 -0.83 -6.03 9.78
N ASP A 288 -1.24 -6.19 11.05
CA ASP A 288 -0.53 -5.62 12.20
C ASP A 288 -0.27 -4.10 12.12
N GLN A 289 -1.17 -3.35 11.48
CA GLN A 289 -1.02 -1.91 11.21
C GLN A 289 0.12 -1.56 10.24
N SER A 290 0.54 -2.54 9.44
CA SER A 290 1.47 -2.38 8.33
C SER A 290 0.79 -2.78 7.02
N VAL A 291 1.20 -2.15 5.92
CA VAL A 291 0.74 -2.46 4.57
C VAL A 291 1.92 -2.91 3.75
N ASN A 292 1.76 -4.04 3.08
CA ASN A 292 2.57 -4.36 1.93
C ASN A 292 2.02 -3.55 0.74
N PHE A 293 2.77 -2.54 0.30
CA PHE A 293 2.32 -1.58 -0.69
C PHE A 293 2.01 -2.20 -2.06
N PRO A 294 2.84 -3.12 -2.60
CA PRO A 294 2.49 -3.90 -3.81
C PRO A 294 1.13 -4.60 -3.70
N ARG A 295 0.85 -5.27 -2.58
CA ARG A 295 -0.43 -5.95 -2.36
C ARG A 295 -1.60 -4.99 -2.24
N TRP A 296 -1.40 -3.83 -1.61
CA TRP A 296 -2.40 -2.77 -1.55
C TRP A 296 -2.75 -2.22 -2.92
N LYS A 297 -1.74 -1.92 -3.75
CA LYS A 297 -1.93 -1.48 -5.13
C LYS A 297 -2.74 -2.50 -5.94
N GLY A 298 -2.40 -3.79 -5.82
CA GLY A 298 -3.16 -4.87 -6.46
C GLY A 298 -4.60 -5.00 -5.94
N PHE A 299 -4.82 -4.86 -4.64
CA PHE A 299 -6.16 -4.89 -4.03
C PHE A 299 -7.04 -3.73 -4.54
N ILE A 300 -6.52 -2.50 -4.51
CA ILE A 300 -7.23 -1.32 -4.97
C ILE A 300 -7.47 -1.34 -6.49
N GLY A 301 -6.53 -1.84 -7.28
CA GLY A 301 -6.72 -2.03 -8.73
C GLY A 301 -7.86 -2.99 -9.06
N ARG A 302 -8.02 -4.08 -8.29
CA ARG A 302 -9.17 -5.00 -8.42
C ARG A 302 -10.48 -4.31 -8.07
N LEU A 303 -10.55 -3.62 -6.93
CA LEU A 303 -11.75 -2.86 -6.52
C LEU A 303 -12.15 -1.79 -7.54
N SER A 304 -11.18 -1.05 -8.08
CA SER A 304 -11.43 -0.03 -9.11
C SER A 304 -12.05 -0.63 -10.38
N THR A 305 -11.58 -1.81 -10.77
CA THR A 305 -12.11 -2.57 -11.92
C THR A 305 -13.53 -3.08 -11.65
N GLU A 306 -13.78 -3.63 -10.45
CA GLU A 306 -15.11 -4.07 -10.01
C GLU A 306 -16.13 -2.91 -10.01
N TRP A 307 -15.78 -1.77 -9.41
CA TRP A 307 -16.64 -0.59 -9.38
C TRP A 307 -16.88 0.01 -10.77
N GLY A 308 -15.87 -0.05 -11.65
CA GLY A 308 -16.04 0.27 -13.07
C GLY A 308 -17.10 -0.63 -13.74
N GLY A 309 -17.06 -1.93 -13.47
CA GLY A 309 -18.06 -2.89 -13.93
C GLY A 309 -19.47 -2.56 -13.39
N PHE A 310 -19.60 -2.31 -12.09
CA PHE A 310 -20.88 -1.96 -11.47
C PHE A 310 -21.47 -0.66 -12.03
N THR A 311 -20.62 0.32 -12.35
CA THR A 311 -21.04 1.56 -13.03
C THR A 311 -21.71 1.24 -14.38
N ILE A 312 -21.08 0.41 -15.21
CA ILE A 312 -21.62 -0.01 -16.51
C ILE A 312 -22.94 -0.76 -16.33
N TYR A 313 -22.98 -1.79 -15.47
CA TYR A 313 -24.20 -2.57 -15.25
C TYR A 313 -25.35 -1.71 -14.71
N SER A 314 -25.05 -0.76 -13.82
CA SER A 314 -26.05 0.16 -13.29
C SER A 314 -26.64 1.05 -14.40
N THR A 315 -25.82 1.57 -15.32
CA THR A 315 -26.34 2.37 -16.44
C THR A 315 -27.23 1.58 -17.41
N VAL A 316 -26.87 0.32 -17.70
CA VAL A 316 -27.68 -0.57 -18.54
C VAL A 316 -29.00 -0.86 -17.84
N MET A 317 -28.96 -1.18 -16.54
CA MET A 317 -30.15 -1.47 -15.75
C MET A 317 -31.10 -0.26 -15.67
N LEU A 318 -30.56 0.95 -15.49
CA LEU A 318 -31.35 2.17 -15.48
C LEU A 318 -32.10 2.40 -16.81
N ALA A 319 -31.44 2.12 -17.95
CA ALA A 319 -32.08 2.22 -19.26
C ALA A 319 -33.20 1.18 -19.43
N VAL A 320 -33.01 -0.04 -18.91
CA VAL A 320 -34.02 -1.09 -18.89
C VAL A 320 -35.22 -0.68 -18.03
N ASP A 321 -34.99 -0.19 -16.81
CA ASP A 321 -36.07 0.26 -15.90
C ASP A 321 -36.89 1.40 -16.51
N VAL A 322 -36.23 2.40 -17.12
CA VAL A 322 -36.92 3.51 -17.79
C VAL A 322 -37.71 3.03 -19.01
N SER A 323 -37.16 2.09 -19.78
CA SER A 323 -37.86 1.49 -20.92
C SER A 323 -39.07 0.66 -20.47
N PHE A 324 -38.96 0.00 -19.32
CA PHE A 324 -40.03 -0.81 -18.74
C PHE A 324 -41.20 0.05 -18.25
N LEU A 325 -40.94 1.23 -17.68
CA LEU A 325 -41.99 2.20 -17.32
C LEU A 325 -42.71 2.80 -18.55
N ALA A 326 -42.09 2.76 -19.74
CA ALA A 326 -42.71 3.25 -20.97
C ALA A 326 -43.77 2.30 -21.55
N ILE A 327 -43.90 1.08 -21.01
CA ILE A 327 -44.93 0.13 -21.46
C ILE A 327 -46.31 0.71 -21.10
N PRO A 328 -47.28 0.77 -22.05
CA PRO A 328 -48.54 1.49 -21.89
C PRO A 328 -49.35 1.22 -20.60
N PRO A 329 -49.44 -0.01 -20.07
CA PRO A 329 -50.15 -0.30 -18.82
C PRO A 329 -49.48 0.25 -17.55
N LEU A 330 -48.20 0.65 -17.61
CA LEU A 330 -47.38 0.98 -16.44
C LEU A 330 -46.98 2.47 -16.33
N GLY A 331 -47.27 3.28 -17.35
CA GLY A 331 -46.87 4.69 -17.35
C GLY A 331 -46.65 5.34 -18.72
N GLY A 332 -46.77 4.59 -19.82
CA GLY A 332 -46.78 5.14 -21.18
C GLY A 332 -48.03 5.98 -21.42
N GLY A 333 -47.96 7.27 -21.09
CA GLY A 333 -49.10 8.17 -21.01
C GLY A 333 -50.03 8.18 -22.23
N ASN A 334 -51.32 8.26 -21.91
CA ASN A 334 -52.36 8.88 -22.71
C ASN A 334 -51.84 10.11 -23.48
N ASN A 335 -51.65 9.97 -24.78
CA ASN A 335 -51.66 11.08 -25.74
C ASN A 335 -52.40 10.63 -27.00
N SER A 336 -53.71 10.92 -27.01
CA SER A 336 -54.48 11.39 -28.17
C SER A 336 -53.90 11.12 -29.57
N GLY A 337 -54.18 9.95 -30.13
CA GLY A 337 -54.40 9.82 -31.57
C GLY A 337 -55.90 9.95 -31.84
N PRO A 338 -56.37 10.85 -32.73
CA PRO A 338 -57.78 10.95 -33.04
C PRO A 338 -58.12 9.84 -34.02
N SER A 339 -58.40 8.62 -33.53
CA SER A 339 -59.21 7.60 -34.24
C SER A 339 -59.41 6.36 -33.36
N GLY A 340 -60.60 6.28 -32.77
CA GLY A 340 -61.37 5.05 -32.56
C GLY A 340 -60.66 3.82 -32.01
N SER A 341 -60.70 3.63 -30.69
CA SER A 341 -61.58 2.64 -30.03
C SER A 341 -61.09 2.33 -28.61
N GLN A 342 -62.01 2.52 -27.66
CA GLN A 342 -61.96 2.10 -26.25
C GLN A 342 -60.81 2.61 -25.39
N ALA A 343 -60.99 3.85 -24.92
CA ALA A 343 -60.52 4.25 -23.60
C ALA A 343 -61.27 3.42 -22.53
N ASN A 344 -60.75 2.24 -22.20
CA ASN A 344 -60.98 1.70 -20.86
C ASN A 344 -60.12 2.55 -19.91
N ASN A 345 -60.77 3.46 -19.19
CA ASN A 345 -60.27 3.95 -17.91
C ASN A 345 -60.24 2.76 -16.93
N GLY A 346 -59.35 1.80 -17.19
CA GLY A 346 -59.07 0.71 -16.27
C GLY A 346 -58.41 1.29 -15.04
N ILE A 347 -59.06 1.16 -13.89
CA ILE A 347 -58.42 1.34 -12.59
C ILE A 347 -57.15 0.47 -12.63
N PRO A 348 -55.95 1.01 -12.37
CA PRO A 348 -54.73 0.22 -12.39
C PRO A 348 -54.94 -0.97 -11.46
N THR A 349 -54.70 -2.17 -11.98
CA THR A 349 -54.86 -3.40 -11.20
C THR A 349 -53.89 -3.33 -10.03
N SER A 350 -54.20 -3.97 -8.90
CA SER A 350 -53.31 -3.96 -7.72
C SER A 350 -51.89 -4.45 -8.05
N GLN A 351 -51.74 -5.30 -9.07
CA GLN A 351 -50.47 -5.79 -9.60
C GLN A 351 -49.70 -4.76 -10.44
N ASP A 352 -50.37 -3.89 -11.19
CA ASP A 352 -49.73 -2.82 -11.98
C ASP A 352 -49.10 -1.77 -11.05
N VAL A 353 -49.82 -1.39 -9.99
CA VAL A 353 -49.30 -0.50 -8.95
C VAL A 353 -48.10 -1.13 -8.23
N GLY A 354 -48.16 -2.44 -7.97
CA GLY A 354 -47.04 -3.20 -7.40
C GLY A 354 -45.79 -3.19 -8.30
N ALA A 355 -45.97 -3.40 -9.60
CA ALA A 355 -44.89 -3.38 -10.58
C ALA A 355 -44.24 -2.00 -10.71
N ILE A 356 -45.03 -0.92 -10.68
CA ILE A 356 -44.52 0.46 -10.69
C ILE A 356 -43.67 0.74 -9.46
N ILE A 357 -44.15 0.38 -8.26
CA ILE A 357 -43.41 0.58 -7.00
C ILE A 357 -42.10 -0.22 -7.02
N ALA A 358 -42.13 -1.47 -7.47
CA ALA A 358 -40.95 -2.30 -7.59
C ALA A 358 -39.95 -1.73 -8.62
N THR A 359 -40.42 -1.18 -9.73
CA THR A 359 -39.54 -0.52 -10.72
C THR A 359 -38.90 0.75 -10.16
N TYR A 360 -39.62 1.57 -9.40
CA TYR A 360 -39.03 2.72 -8.72
C TYR A 360 -38.00 2.32 -7.64
N ALA A 361 -38.27 1.24 -6.90
CA ALA A 361 -37.28 0.69 -5.96
C ALA A 361 -36.03 0.20 -6.69
N SER A 362 -36.18 -0.42 -7.87
CA SER A 362 -35.05 -0.79 -8.75
C SER A 362 -34.22 0.44 -9.13
N ILE A 363 -34.87 1.47 -9.69
CA ILE A 363 -34.21 2.72 -10.11
C ILE A 363 -33.43 3.35 -8.95
N LEU A 364 -34.04 3.45 -7.76
CA LEU A 364 -33.39 4.05 -6.59
C LEU A 364 -32.15 3.26 -6.17
N CYS A 365 -32.23 1.93 -6.15
CA CYS A 365 -31.08 1.07 -5.86
C CYS A 365 -29.99 1.20 -6.94
N VAL A 366 -30.35 1.18 -8.22
CA VAL A 366 -29.41 1.29 -9.34
C VAL A 366 -28.71 2.65 -9.36
N VAL A 367 -29.43 3.75 -9.13
CA VAL A 367 -28.84 5.09 -8.98
C VAL A 367 -27.93 5.15 -7.76
N GLY A 368 -28.32 4.53 -6.64
CA GLY A 368 -27.46 4.39 -5.46
C GLY A 368 -26.15 3.65 -5.77
N SER A 369 -26.22 2.53 -6.48
CA SER A 369 -25.05 1.78 -6.96
C SER A 369 -24.15 2.66 -7.84
N LEU A 370 -24.74 3.39 -8.79
CA LEU A 370 -24.01 4.28 -9.70
C LEU A 370 -23.26 5.37 -8.95
N LEU A 371 -23.95 6.09 -8.05
CA LEU A 371 -23.35 7.20 -7.28
C LEU A 371 -22.22 6.71 -6.37
N VAL A 372 -22.42 5.59 -5.67
CA VAL A 372 -21.40 5.03 -4.78
C VAL A 372 -20.20 4.51 -5.58
N SER A 373 -20.43 3.81 -6.70
CA SER A 373 -19.35 3.31 -7.57
C SER A 373 -18.48 4.44 -8.08
N VAL A 374 -19.08 5.50 -8.63
CA VAL A 374 -18.36 6.66 -9.17
C VAL A 374 -17.59 7.39 -8.06
N HIS A 375 -18.21 7.61 -6.90
CA HIS A 375 -17.52 8.28 -5.79
C HIS A 375 -16.33 7.47 -5.26
N LEU A 376 -16.46 6.15 -5.17
CA LEU A 376 -15.38 5.27 -4.75
C LEU A 376 -14.25 5.20 -5.79
N SER A 377 -14.59 5.10 -7.07
CA SER A 377 -13.62 5.13 -8.17
C SER A 377 -12.86 6.46 -8.24
N ASP A 378 -13.53 7.59 -8.03
CA ASP A 378 -12.89 8.92 -8.02
C ASP A 378 -11.93 9.08 -6.84
N ARG A 379 -12.36 8.68 -5.64
CA ARG A 379 -11.47 8.68 -4.46
C ARG A 379 -10.24 7.82 -4.67
N VAL A 380 -10.40 6.63 -5.24
CA VAL A 380 -9.27 5.73 -5.49
C VAL A 380 -8.33 6.26 -6.57
N ARG A 381 -8.86 6.83 -7.66
CA ARG A 381 -8.05 7.49 -8.70
C ARG A 381 -7.19 8.62 -8.13
N GLY A 382 -7.75 9.41 -7.22
CA GLY A 382 -6.99 10.44 -6.49
C GLY A 382 -5.82 9.90 -5.64
N HIS A 383 -5.84 8.61 -5.30
CA HIS A 383 -4.84 7.94 -4.45
C HIS A 383 -3.99 6.90 -5.20
N GLU A 384 -4.10 6.78 -6.53
CA GLU A 384 -3.25 5.86 -7.32
C GLU A 384 -1.75 6.19 -7.19
N HIS A 385 -1.43 7.43 -6.84
CA HIS A 385 -0.06 7.92 -6.62
C HIS A 385 0.28 8.09 -5.13
N SER A 386 -0.60 7.66 -4.23
CA SER A 386 -0.38 7.85 -2.79
C SER A 386 0.80 7.05 -2.28
N SER A 387 1.62 7.67 -1.44
CA SER A 387 2.72 7.01 -0.76
C SER A 387 2.21 5.95 0.21
N ALA A 388 3.00 4.90 0.47
CA ALA A 388 2.72 3.92 1.52
C ALA A 388 2.41 4.56 2.88
N LYS A 389 3.04 5.71 3.19
CA LYS A 389 2.80 6.46 4.43
C LYS A 389 1.38 7.05 4.49
N GLU A 390 0.88 7.57 3.37
CA GLU A 390 -0.47 8.14 3.28
C GLU A 390 -1.53 7.05 3.42
N VAL A 391 -1.32 5.91 2.77
CA VAL A 391 -2.20 4.73 2.89
C VAL A 391 -2.26 4.25 4.34
N VAL A 392 -1.12 4.16 5.02
CA VAL A 392 -1.07 3.79 6.45
C VAL A 392 -1.80 4.81 7.30
N ALA A 393 -1.61 6.11 7.08
CA ALA A 393 -2.32 7.15 7.81
C ALA A 393 -3.84 7.09 7.60
N MET A 394 -4.29 6.87 6.37
CA MET A 394 -5.70 6.73 6.02
C MET A 394 -6.33 5.50 6.70
N MET A 395 -5.65 4.36 6.68
CA MET A 395 -6.13 3.12 7.31
C MET A 395 -6.11 3.19 8.84
N VAL A 396 -5.13 3.87 9.44
CA VAL A 396 -5.12 4.15 10.88
C VAL A 396 -6.29 5.06 11.27
N ARG A 397 -6.54 6.12 10.48
CA ARG A 397 -7.69 7.03 10.68
C ARG A 397 -9.02 6.28 10.54
N SER A 398 -9.13 5.39 9.57
CA SER A 398 -10.32 4.56 9.38
C SER A 398 -10.54 3.59 10.54
N LYS A 399 -9.48 2.97 11.05
CA LYS A 399 -9.55 2.10 12.24
C LYS A 399 -10.02 2.84 13.51
N GLN A 400 -9.72 4.14 13.63
CA GLN A 400 -10.16 4.98 14.75
C GLN A 400 -11.61 5.45 14.62
N SER A 401 -12.25 5.26 13.46
CA SER A 401 -13.67 5.56 13.25
C SER A 401 -14.57 4.56 14.00
N MET A 402 -15.82 4.95 14.27
CA MET A 402 -16.79 4.11 15.01
C MET A 402 -17.04 2.74 14.39
N LEU A 403 -16.98 2.63 13.06
CA LEU A 403 -17.16 1.37 12.33
C LEU A 403 -15.84 0.60 12.09
N GLY A 404 -14.69 1.19 12.44
CA GLY A 404 -13.37 0.61 12.26
C GLY A 404 -13.10 0.15 10.81
N THR A 405 -12.36 -0.95 10.68
CA THR A 405 -12.06 -1.60 9.39
C THR A 405 -13.27 -2.27 8.76
N ASP A 406 -14.28 -2.63 9.57
CA ASP A 406 -15.49 -3.29 9.10
C ASP A 406 -16.35 -2.33 8.27
N GLY A 407 -16.35 -1.04 8.64
CA GLY A 407 -16.99 0.01 7.85
C GLY A 407 -16.43 0.14 6.44
N LEU A 408 -15.11 -0.05 6.25
CA LEU A 408 -14.51 -0.05 4.91
C LEU A 408 -14.99 -1.24 4.09
N ALA A 409 -15.05 -2.44 4.69
CA ALA A 409 -15.53 -3.63 4.01
C ALA A 409 -16.98 -3.48 3.55
N ILE A 410 -17.85 -2.94 4.42
CA ILE A 410 -19.24 -2.61 4.07
C ILE A 410 -19.29 -1.56 2.96
N MET A 411 -18.54 -0.47 3.10
CA MET A 411 -18.52 0.62 2.12
C MET A 411 -18.11 0.12 0.72
N TYR A 412 -17.08 -0.75 0.63
CA TYR A 412 -16.63 -1.31 -0.65
C TYR A 412 -17.64 -2.29 -1.28
N SER A 413 -18.49 -2.92 -0.47
CA SER A 413 -19.57 -3.81 -0.94
C SER A 413 -20.86 -3.11 -1.37
N LEU A 414 -21.03 -1.81 -1.06
CA LEU A 414 -22.28 -1.08 -1.32
C LEU A 414 -22.71 -1.06 -2.79
N PRO A 415 -21.83 -0.75 -3.77
CA PRO A 415 -22.15 -0.82 -5.19
C PRO A 415 -22.81 -2.14 -5.61
N TYR A 416 -22.18 -3.24 -5.22
CA TYR A 416 -22.64 -4.58 -5.54
C TYR A 416 -24.01 -4.86 -4.93
N ALA A 417 -24.17 -4.57 -3.63
CA ALA A 417 -25.44 -4.84 -2.94
C ALA A 417 -26.59 -4.06 -3.56
N PHE A 418 -26.40 -2.77 -3.83
CA PHE A 418 -27.42 -1.94 -4.46
C PHE A 418 -27.77 -2.41 -5.87
N LEU A 419 -26.78 -2.81 -6.68
CA LEU A 419 -27.04 -3.35 -8.01
C LEU A 419 -27.86 -4.65 -7.94
N VAL A 420 -27.55 -5.56 -7.02
CA VAL A 420 -28.30 -6.82 -6.85
C VAL A 420 -29.73 -6.56 -6.38
N TRP A 421 -29.93 -5.67 -5.41
CA TRP A 421 -31.28 -5.26 -5.00
C TRP A 421 -32.07 -4.64 -6.16
N GLY A 422 -31.42 -3.81 -6.98
CA GLY A 422 -32.01 -3.26 -8.20
C GLY A 422 -32.52 -4.36 -9.13
N MET A 423 -31.65 -5.31 -9.49
CA MET A 423 -32.02 -6.44 -10.34
C MET A 423 -33.15 -7.29 -9.75
N LEU A 424 -33.16 -7.54 -8.43
CA LEU A 424 -34.23 -8.30 -7.77
C LEU A 424 -35.59 -7.57 -7.83
N PHE A 425 -35.60 -6.26 -7.59
CA PHE A 425 -36.83 -5.47 -7.68
C PHE A 425 -37.35 -5.38 -9.11
N PHE A 426 -36.47 -5.28 -10.10
CA PHE A 426 -36.89 -5.34 -11.50
C PHE A 426 -37.47 -6.71 -11.89
N ILE A 427 -36.84 -7.81 -11.46
CA ILE A 427 -37.39 -9.16 -11.70
C ILE A 427 -38.76 -9.29 -11.03
N LEU A 428 -38.94 -8.73 -9.84
CA LEU A 428 -40.25 -8.68 -9.18
C LEU A 428 -41.27 -7.88 -9.99
N ALA A 429 -40.91 -6.71 -10.51
CA ALA A 429 -41.78 -5.90 -11.36
C ALA A 429 -42.16 -6.64 -12.65
N LEU A 430 -41.18 -7.25 -13.32
CA LEU A 430 -41.37 -8.01 -14.53
C LEU A 430 -42.29 -9.22 -14.32
N THR A 431 -42.10 -9.96 -13.24
CA THR A 431 -42.96 -11.12 -12.92
C THR A 431 -44.39 -10.68 -12.59
N MET A 432 -44.58 -9.59 -11.84
CA MET A 432 -45.93 -9.05 -11.59
C MET A 432 -46.66 -8.74 -12.90
N VAL A 433 -45.98 -8.13 -13.89
CA VAL A 433 -46.57 -7.81 -15.19
C VAL A 433 -46.81 -9.05 -16.05
N MET A 434 -45.88 -10.00 -16.06
CA MET A 434 -46.01 -11.26 -16.83
C MET A 434 -47.20 -12.10 -16.33
N PHE A 435 -47.44 -12.13 -15.02
CA PHE A 435 -48.51 -12.91 -14.40
C PHE A 435 -49.84 -12.13 -14.22
N ALA A 436 -49.89 -10.85 -14.60
CA ALA A 436 -51.12 -10.06 -14.60
C ALA A 436 -52.03 -10.36 -15.81
N ASN A 437 -51.49 -10.97 -16.87
CA ASN A 437 -52.29 -11.37 -18.03
C ASN A 437 -53.06 -12.68 -17.75
N ASP A 438 -54.39 -12.65 -17.91
CA ASP A 438 -55.28 -13.82 -17.81
C ASP A 438 -55.13 -14.82 -18.99
N ASP A 439 -54.18 -14.60 -19.90
CA ASP A 439 -53.96 -15.47 -21.05
C ASP A 439 -53.26 -16.78 -20.64
N LYS A 440 -54.03 -17.86 -20.64
CA LYS A 440 -53.58 -19.22 -20.30
C LYS A 440 -52.42 -19.71 -21.19
N VAL A 441 -52.30 -19.19 -22.41
CA VAL A 441 -51.21 -19.55 -23.34
C VAL A 441 -49.88 -18.91 -22.90
N VAL A 442 -49.93 -17.64 -22.48
CA VAL A 442 -48.76 -16.92 -21.93
C VAL A 442 -48.33 -17.56 -20.62
N LEU A 443 -49.28 -17.86 -19.73
CA LEU A 443 -48.99 -18.51 -18.46
C LEU A 443 -48.37 -19.90 -18.62
N GLY A 444 -48.90 -20.71 -19.55
CA GLY A 444 -48.45 -22.08 -19.82
C GLY A 444 -47.06 -22.17 -20.46
N THR A 445 -46.62 -21.13 -21.18
CA THR A 445 -45.32 -21.12 -21.88
C THR A 445 -44.23 -20.38 -21.09
N LEU A 446 -44.56 -19.21 -20.53
CA LEU A 446 -43.60 -18.30 -19.90
C LEU A 446 -43.31 -18.67 -18.44
N GLY A 447 -44.27 -19.26 -17.74
CA GLY A 447 -44.13 -19.72 -16.35
C GLY A 447 -43.03 -20.78 -16.17
N PRO A 448 -43.07 -21.91 -16.90
CA PRO A 448 -42.02 -22.93 -16.81
C PRO A 448 -40.64 -22.40 -17.21
N ALA A 449 -40.58 -21.55 -18.24
CA ALA A 449 -39.32 -20.92 -18.67
C ALA A 449 -38.71 -20.04 -17.57
N ALA A 450 -39.52 -19.21 -16.90
CA ALA A 450 -39.07 -18.38 -15.79
C ALA A 450 -38.56 -19.21 -14.60
N VAL A 451 -39.23 -20.33 -14.29
CA VAL A 451 -38.79 -21.27 -13.25
C VAL A 451 -37.45 -21.92 -13.62
N ILE A 452 -37.29 -22.38 -14.87
CA ILE A 452 -36.03 -22.97 -15.34
C ILE A 452 -34.90 -21.94 -15.26
N VAL A 453 -35.13 -20.72 -15.74
CA VAL A 453 -34.13 -19.63 -15.67
C VAL A 453 -33.81 -19.29 -14.22
N GLY A 454 -34.79 -19.22 -13.33
CA GLY A 454 -34.57 -18.99 -11.90
C GLY A 454 -33.74 -20.08 -11.24
N ILE A 455 -34.02 -21.35 -11.54
CA ILE A 455 -33.23 -22.48 -11.04
C ILE A 455 -31.80 -22.41 -11.55
N LEU A 456 -31.60 -22.15 -12.85
CA LEU A 456 -30.28 -22.04 -13.46
C LEU A 456 -29.49 -20.84 -12.92
N ALA A 457 -30.15 -19.71 -12.65
CA ALA A 457 -29.53 -18.52 -12.08
C ALA A 457 -29.15 -18.71 -10.60
N LEU A 458 -29.94 -19.46 -9.83
CA LEU A 458 -29.66 -19.78 -8.42
C LEU A 458 -28.69 -20.95 -8.25
N TRP A 459 -28.49 -21.76 -9.29
CA TRP A 459 -27.63 -22.94 -9.26
C TRP A 459 -26.20 -22.67 -8.76
N PRO A 460 -25.49 -21.62 -9.22
CA PRO A 460 -24.13 -21.33 -8.75
C PRO A 460 -24.08 -20.98 -7.25
N LEU A 461 -25.12 -20.34 -6.72
CA LEU A 461 -25.22 -19.98 -5.29
C LEU A 461 -25.42 -21.22 -4.41
N LEU A 462 -26.18 -22.21 -4.90
CA LEU A 462 -26.40 -23.49 -4.23
C LEU A 462 -25.16 -24.40 -4.32
N GLY A 463 -24.50 -24.43 -5.49
CA GLY A 463 -23.28 -25.20 -5.70
C GLY A 463 -22.12 -24.74 -4.82
N HIS A 464 -21.93 -23.43 -4.62
CA HIS A 464 -20.77 -22.92 -3.89
C HIS A 464 -20.74 -23.31 -2.40
N ARG A 465 -21.88 -23.72 -1.81
CA ARG A 465 -21.93 -24.27 -0.44
C ARG A 465 -21.36 -25.69 -0.29
N GLY A 466 -21.11 -26.41 -1.39
CA GLY A 466 -20.62 -27.81 -1.37
C GLY A 466 -19.23 -28.07 -1.98
N TYR A 467 -18.68 -27.17 -2.80
CA TYR A 467 -17.49 -27.50 -3.60
C TYR A 467 -16.10 -27.21 -3.00
N PRO A 468 -15.85 -26.26 -2.07
CA PRO A 468 -14.49 -26.07 -1.58
C PRO A 468 -14.04 -27.13 -0.55
N THR A 469 -14.95 -27.92 0.03
CA THR A 469 -14.61 -28.97 1.01
C THR A 469 -14.35 -30.34 0.40
N ALA A 470 -14.98 -30.68 -0.74
CA ALA A 470 -14.82 -32.01 -1.34
C ALA A 470 -13.50 -32.18 -2.13
N LEU A 471 -13.03 -31.14 -2.82
CA LEU A 471 -11.81 -31.23 -3.65
C LEU A 471 -10.52 -31.29 -2.79
N PHE A 472 -10.53 -30.68 -1.61
CA PHE A 472 -9.42 -30.77 -0.65
C PHE A 472 -9.40 -32.10 0.13
N ALA A 473 -10.55 -32.78 0.28
CA ALA A 473 -10.61 -34.09 0.92
C ALA A 473 -10.06 -35.21 0.00
N PHE A 474 -10.18 -35.07 -1.31
CA PHE A 474 -9.64 -36.06 -2.26
C PHE A 474 -8.11 -35.95 -2.43
N GLY A 475 -7.56 -34.73 -2.36
CA GLY A 475 -6.10 -34.50 -2.41
C GLY A 475 -5.33 -35.00 -1.19
N LYS A 476 -5.98 -35.15 -0.02
CA LYS A 476 -5.35 -35.68 1.21
C LYS A 476 -5.29 -37.21 1.28
N ARG A 477 -5.92 -37.94 0.36
CA ARG A 477 -5.87 -39.42 0.29
C ARG A 477 -4.87 -39.98 -0.74
N ILE A 478 -4.18 -39.12 -1.49
CA ILE A 478 -3.21 -39.53 -2.51
C ILE A 478 -1.75 -39.31 -2.05
N VAL A 479 -1.52 -38.72 -0.87
CA VAL A 479 -0.17 -38.53 -0.28
C VAL A 479 -0.14 -38.97 1.20
N ALA A 480 -0.74 -40.13 1.50
CA ALA A 480 -0.53 -40.82 2.77
C ALA A 480 0.08 -42.19 2.50
#